data_AF-A0AA85KJ36-F1
#
_entry.id   AF-A0AA85KJ36-F1
#
_cell.length_a   1.000
_cell.length_b   1.000
_cell.length_c   1.000
_cell.angle_alpha   90.00
_cell.angle_beta   90.00
_cell.angle_gamma   90.00
#
_symmetry.space_group_name_H-M   'P 1'
#
loop_
_entity.id
_entity.type
_entity.pdbx_description
1 polymer ?
#
loop_
_entity_poly.entity_id
_entity_poly.type
_entity_poly.pdbx_seq_one_letter_code
_entity_poly.pdbx_strand_id
1 'polypeptide(L)'
;MNSDSVNDIPDTVYSQFACFDVLRLATVRAAELAAFESSVDVLTASALTGLQRLPIRLRRRAASHRINRLPRRFHKHHHLSKTNNNNNNNNSNDNKNTSTTNNNVKNKNGSHSELKQKLKSRRYRRRKLRLLALHTRLTTTTTTVATASTHQSCPGVVEKSKSLWLPTHIWHAKRFHMITKWGWRLPWAPTNKIFKLCHKASHNGCLLFDQSYLHCFQVYGPEVMLANCLKCIYQGDCQIDSLSPKLTEFKTPAWSCEQTGILFRTTSQNVKDISRPILGPVRILWGTRNSPKENFRHIWLWLHPSISVTAWQLLQARIKEINSSTSDRQNILQMNDLTGYFCRLHTTGRQSHGLISDILKQAVKDGSDVITMETTDNWRLWNHLSTNIREAVCLPPGLVVMLSNCESFRLNRPRLKIRNKNWCTVPIKLNDNNSQAKPISDTTTKESGFILPSGKQLSWSNIQESYPGINQCSSPDQLLSTILNSASNENKLDVLLIQNSTPLLIRSSPESIGWDIILRRNFLQLNSNNNTDEGSLIRGSLAARDFLVACVYRGAEVGGLRDLYHWAGLGTSAGGHFYSFPDSLWPDTLAGQQSAQMVTEEKLTHFK
;
A
#
# COMPACT_ATOMS: atom_id res chain seq x y z
N MET A 1 -6.23 92.02 3.21
CA MET A 1 -5.42 90.82 2.92
C MET A 1 -6.29 89.63 3.30
N ASN A 2 -7.00 89.09 2.30
CA ASN A 2 -7.94 87.98 2.49
C ASN A 2 -7.18 86.66 2.51
N SER A 3 -7.44 85.85 3.53
CA SER A 3 -7.12 84.44 3.57
C SER A 3 -8.37 83.66 3.15
N ASP A 4 -8.41 83.24 1.88
CA ASP A 4 -9.48 82.38 1.36
C ASP A 4 -9.23 80.93 1.81
N SER A 5 -10.07 80.44 2.73
CA SER A 5 -10.25 79.01 2.96
C SER A 5 -11.23 78.46 1.91
N VAL A 6 -10.68 77.79 0.91
CA VAL A 6 -11.45 76.96 -0.03
C VAL A 6 -11.96 75.74 0.73
N ASN A 7 -13.17 75.81 1.27
CA ASN A 7 -14.01 74.68 1.64
C ASN A 7 -15.37 75.28 2.00
N ASP A 8 -16.35 75.15 1.10
CA ASP A 8 -17.77 75.01 1.40
C ASP A 8 -18.51 75.05 0.06
N ILE A 9 -18.41 73.94 -0.68
CA ILE A 9 -19.39 73.64 -1.73
C ILE A 9 -20.62 73.10 -0.98
N PRO A 10 -21.81 73.69 -1.14
CA PRO A 10 -22.97 73.28 -0.37
C PRO A 10 -23.39 71.84 -0.71
N ASP A 11 -23.58 71.02 0.34
CA ASP A 11 -24.04 69.62 0.31
C ASP A 11 -25.32 69.40 -0.53
N THR A 12 -26.04 70.46 -0.86
CA THR A 12 -27.26 70.44 -1.67
C THR A 12 -27.01 70.06 -3.13
N VAL A 13 -25.80 70.27 -3.67
CA VAL A 13 -25.46 69.89 -5.06
C VAL A 13 -25.18 68.39 -5.18
N TYR A 14 -24.68 67.74 -4.13
CA TYR A 14 -24.45 66.29 -4.13
C TYR A 14 -25.76 65.48 -4.09
N SER A 15 -26.83 66.03 -3.51
CA SER A 15 -28.12 65.32 -3.38
C SER A 15 -28.88 65.14 -4.70
N GLN A 16 -28.66 66.03 -5.68
CA GLN A 16 -29.32 65.95 -6.98
C GLN A 16 -28.63 64.97 -7.96
N PHE A 17 -27.40 64.54 -7.68
CA PHE A 17 -26.67 63.59 -8.52
C PHE A 17 -26.42 62.22 -7.86
N ALA A 18 -26.71 62.05 -6.57
CA ALA A 18 -26.65 60.77 -5.89
C ALA A 18 -27.97 59.98 -6.09
N CYS A 19 -28.17 59.42 -7.28
CA CYS A 19 -29.33 58.57 -7.62
C CYS A 19 -29.44 57.29 -6.74
N PHE A 20 -28.44 56.97 -5.92
CA PHE A 20 -28.50 55.88 -4.95
C PHE A 20 -27.56 56.13 -3.76
N ASP A 21 -27.99 55.68 -2.58
CA ASP A 21 -27.23 55.71 -1.34
C ASP A 21 -26.10 54.67 -1.38
N VAL A 22 -24.86 55.15 -1.51
CA VAL A 22 -23.65 54.32 -1.63
C VAL A 22 -23.39 53.52 -0.35
N LEU A 23 -23.65 54.09 0.83
CA LEU A 23 -23.43 53.40 2.11
C LEU A 23 -24.45 52.27 2.28
N ARG A 24 -25.71 52.52 1.92
CA ARG A 24 -26.75 51.49 1.93
C ARG A 24 -26.50 50.39 0.90
N LEU A 25 -26.05 50.75 -0.31
CA LEU A 25 -25.70 49.77 -1.34
C LEU A 25 -24.50 48.90 -0.91
N ALA A 26 -23.46 49.53 -0.35
CA ALA A 26 -22.26 48.84 0.13
C ALA A 26 -22.56 47.92 1.31
N THR A 27 -23.40 48.35 2.26
CA THR A 27 -23.78 47.54 3.43
C THR A 27 -24.65 46.34 3.04
N VAL A 28 -25.63 46.51 2.14
CA VAL A 28 -26.46 45.41 1.63
C VAL A 28 -25.62 44.39 0.85
N ARG A 29 -24.63 44.84 0.08
CA ARG A 29 -23.74 43.97 -0.71
C ARG A 29 -22.47 43.55 0.03
N ALA A 30 -22.26 43.96 1.27
CA ALA A 30 -21.05 43.61 2.02
C ALA A 30 -20.88 42.09 2.18
N ALA A 31 -21.99 41.37 2.41
CA ALA A 31 -21.98 39.91 2.49
C ALA A 31 -21.64 39.26 1.14
N GLU A 32 -22.12 39.81 0.03
CA GLU A 32 -21.79 39.35 -1.33
C GLU A 32 -20.32 39.61 -1.66
N LEU A 33 -19.79 40.78 -1.29
CA LEU A 33 -18.39 41.14 -1.49
C LEU A 33 -17.46 40.29 -0.62
N ALA A 34 -17.83 40.00 0.63
CA ALA A 34 -17.09 39.09 1.48
C ALA A 34 -17.16 37.63 0.98
N ALA A 35 -18.31 37.21 0.45
CA ALA A 35 -18.46 35.92 -0.22
C ALA A 35 -17.61 35.85 -1.50
N PHE A 36 -17.56 36.93 -2.28
CA PHE A 36 -16.72 37.03 -3.45
C PHE A 36 -15.23 36.99 -3.09
N GLU A 37 -14.79 37.81 -2.14
CA GLU A 37 -13.41 37.84 -1.65
C GLU A 37 -12.97 36.49 -1.06
N SER A 38 -13.85 35.80 -0.33
CA SER A 38 -13.57 34.46 0.17
C SER A 38 -13.59 33.36 -0.91
N SER A 39 -14.39 33.54 -1.97
CA SER A 39 -14.43 32.62 -3.13
C SER A 39 -13.23 32.78 -4.06
N VAL A 40 -12.69 34.00 -4.17
CA VAL A 40 -11.44 34.27 -4.86
C VAL A 40 -10.34 33.70 -3.96
N ASP A 41 -9.81 32.53 -4.32
CA ASP A 41 -8.69 31.90 -3.61
C ASP A 41 -7.54 32.91 -3.49
N VAL A 42 -7.43 33.60 -2.35
CA VAL A 42 -6.47 34.69 -2.10
C VAL A 42 -5.05 34.23 -2.41
N LEU A 43 -4.75 32.95 -2.17
CA LEU A 43 -3.45 32.31 -2.47
C LEU A 43 -3.16 32.12 -3.96
N THR A 44 -4.17 32.02 -4.83
CA THR A 44 -4.01 31.88 -6.28
C THR A 44 -4.11 33.22 -7.01
N ALA A 45 -4.92 34.15 -6.47
CA ALA A 45 -5.05 35.51 -6.95
C ALA A 45 -3.80 36.35 -6.67
N SER A 46 -3.23 36.25 -5.46
CA SER A 46 -1.97 36.92 -5.07
C SER A 46 -0.70 36.23 -5.56
N ALA A 47 -0.82 35.10 -6.25
CA ALA A 47 0.34 34.33 -6.71
C ALA A 47 1.09 35.06 -7.83
N LEU A 48 2.27 35.59 -7.51
CA LEU A 48 3.19 36.26 -8.44
C LEU A 48 3.69 35.34 -9.57
N THR A 49 3.73 34.03 -9.32
CA THR A 49 4.24 33.06 -10.29
C THR A 49 3.25 31.91 -10.53
N GLY A 50 3.25 31.36 -11.75
CA GLY A 50 2.46 30.16 -12.08
C GLY A 50 2.79 28.94 -11.21
N LEU A 51 3.94 28.93 -10.52
CA LEU A 51 4.32 27.92 -9.53
C LEU A 51 3.57 28.06 -8.20
N GLN A 52 3.33 29.28 -7.74
CA GLN A 52 2.61 29.56 -6.50
C GLN A 52 1.12 29.21 -6.64
N ARG A 53 0.54 29.34 -7.84
CA ARG A 53 -0.84 28.91 -8.14
C ARG A 53 -1.08 27.41 -7.97
N LEU A 54 -0.03 26.57 -8.02
CA LEU A 54 -0.18 25.12 -7.83
C LEU A 54 -0.33 24.79 -6.33
N PRO A 55 -1.20 23.81 -5.97
CA PRO A 55 -1.25 23.26 -4.62
C PRO A 55 0.13 22.81 -4.14
N ILE A 56 0.44 23.02 -2.86
CA ILE A 56 1.76 22.78 -2.26
C ILE A 56 2.31 21.39 -2.61
N ARG A 57 1.47 20.34 -2.61
CA ARG A 57 1.87 18.97 -2.92
C ARG A 57 2.34 18.76 -4.36
N LEU A 58 1.83 19.57 -5.29
CA LEU A 58 2.17 19.52 -6.72
C LEU A 58 3.38 20.39 -7.07
N ARG A 59 3.77 21.33 -6.20
CA ARG A 59 4.94 22.19 -6.41
C ARG A 59 6.22 21.36 -6.51
N ARG A 60 7.11 21.73 -7.44
CA ARG A 60 8.41 21.09 -7.66
C ARG A 60 9.48 22.16 -7.76
N ARG A 61 10.51 22.10 -6.90
CA ARG A 61 11.62 23.07 -6.92
C ARG A 61 12.32 23.15 -8.29
N ALA A 62 12.48 22.00 -8.95
CA ALA A 62 13.10 21.94 -10.27
C ALA A 62 12.29 22.62 -11.40
N ALA A 63 11.05 23.00 -11.14
CA ALA A 63 10.21 23.70 -12.11
C ALA A 63 10.62 25.16 -12.33
N SER A 64 11.42 25.76 -11.43
CA SER A 64 12.01 27.09 -11.66
C SER A 64 12.87 27.13 -12.93
N HIS A 65 13.71 26.10 -13.13
CA HIS A 65 14.65 26.04 -14.25
C HIS A 65 14.28 25.01 -15.34
N ARG A 66 13.39 24.05 -15.08
CA ARG A 66 12.90 23.08 -16.08
C ARG A 66 11.38 23.15 -16.25
N ILE A 67 10.93 23.72 -17.36
CA ILE A 67 9.51 23.91 -17.69
C ILE A 67 8.73 22.59 -17.74
N ASN A 68 9.34 21.49 -18.18
CA ASN A 68 8.73 20.16 -18.25
C ASN A 68 8.33 19.56 -16.89
N ARG A 69 8.65 20.24 -15.77
CA ARG A 69 8.18 19.88 -14.42
C ARG A 69 6.84 20.54 -14.05
N LEU A 70 6.35 21.48 -14.85
CA LEU A 70 5.02 22.08 -14.77
C LEU A 70 4.02 21.33 -15.65
N PRO A 71 2.71 21.33 -15.31
CA PRO A 71 1.68 20.90 -16.24
C PRO A 71 1.69 21.76 -17.51
N ARG A 72 1.38 21.16 -18.67
CA ARG A 72 1.47 21.83 -19.99
C ARG A 72 0.71 23.16 -20.07
N ARG A 73 -0.48 23.24 -19.43
CA ARG A 73 -1.27 24.48 -19.37
C ARG A 73 -0.52 25.64 -18.70
N PHE A 74 0.37 25.35 -17.74
CA PHE A 74 1.18 26.34 -17.03
C PHE A 74 2.48 26.73 -17.73
N HIS A 75 2.83 26.10 -18.87
CA HIS A 75 4.06 26.42 -19.60
C HIS A 75 4.02 27.86 -20.14
N LYS A 76 2.86 28.32 -20.58
CA LYS A 76 2.65 29.70 -21.08
C LYS A 76 3.05 30.77 -20.06
N HIS A 77 2.81 30.52 -18.77
CA HIS A 77 3.11 31.48 -17.69
C HIS A 77 4.57 31.43 -17.22
N HIS A 78 5.35 30.41 -17.61
CA HIS A 78 6.76 30.29 -17.19
C HIS A 78 7.67 31.26 -17.96
N HIS A 79 7.40 31.47 -19.25
CA HIS A 79 8.20 32.36 -20.10
C HIS A 79 8.10 33.83 -19.70
N LEU A 80 6.91 34.31 -19.32
CA LEU A 80 6.67 35.67 -18.82
C LEU A 80 7.52 36.01 -17.59
N SER A 81 7.78 35.04 -16.72
CA SER A 81 8.62 35.26 -15.52
C SER A 81 10.12 35.37 -15.83
N LYS A 82 10.58 34.80 -16.95
CA LYS A 82 12.00 34.87 -17.36
C LYS A 82 12.32 36.13 -18.15
N THR A 83 11.39 36.61 -18.98
CA THR A 83 11.57 37.85 -19.76
C THR A 83 11.69 39.07 -18.84
N ASN A 84 10.88 39.13 -17.78
CA ASN A 84 10.95 40.25 -16.83
C ASN A 84 12.24 40.27 -15.99
N ASN A 85 12.83 39.12 -15.68
CA ASN A 85 14.12 39.07 -14.98
C ASN A 85 15.31 39.46 -15.87
N ASN A 86 15.24 39.23 -17.17
CA ASN A 86 16.32 39.62 -18.10
C ASN A 86 16.31 41.13 -18.38
N ASN A 87 15.15 41.79 -18.36
CA ASN A 87 15.06 43.23 -18.61
C ASN A 87 15.61 44.09 -17.47
N ASN A 88 15.71 43.55 -16.24
CA ASN A 88 16.30 44.27 -15.10
C ASN A 88 17.83 44.20 -15.03
N ASN A 89 18.50 43.45 -15.91
CA ASN A 89 19.96 43.32 -15.93
C ASN A 89 20.65 44.10 -17.05
N ASN A 90 19.94 44.97 -17.78
CA ASN A 90 20.51 45.76 -18.87
C ASN A 90 20.91 47.20 -18.47
N ASN A 91 20.98 47.52 -17.18
CA ASN A 91 21.45 48.83 -16.69
C ASN A 91 22.83 48.75 -16.01
N SER A 92 23.80 48.14 -16.69
CA SER A 92 25.20 48.32 -16.34
C SER A 92 26.03 48.54 -17.61
N ASN A 93 26.41 49.80 -17.77
CA ASN A 93 27.39 50.39 -18.66
C ASN A 93 28.39 49.43 -19.31
N ASP A 94 28.51 49.52 -20.64
CA ASP A 94 29.84 49.60 -21.26
C ASP A 94 29.77 50.45 -22.54
N ASN A 95 30.40 51.62 -22.43
CA ASN A 95 30.74 52.53 -23.52
C ASN A 95 31.77 51.87 -24.45
N LYS A 96 31.54 51.91 -25.78
CA LYS A 96 32.58 52.31 -26.74
C LYS A 96 31.98 52.64 -28.11
N ASN A 97 32.27 53.88 -28.51
CA ASN A 97 31.93 54.52 -29.77
C ASN A 97 32.81 54.04 -30.94
N THR A 98 32.30 54.34 -32.15
CA THR A 98 33.01 54.53 -33.45
C THR A 98 33.61 53.27 -34.10
N SER A 99 33.53 53.00 -35.41
CA SER A 99 33.39 53.86 -36.60
C SER A 99 32.97 53.05 -37.84
N THR A 100 32.17 53.69 -38.70
CA THR A 100 32.06 53.59 -40.19
C THR A 100 32.88 52.53 -40.96
N THR A 101 32.21 51.75 -41.82
CA THR A 101 32.31 51.81 -43.31
C THR A 101 31.52 50.69 -44.02
N ASN A 102 31.09 51.01 -45.25
CA ASN A 102 30.20 50.29 -46.14
C ASN A 102 30.80 49.03 -46.82
N ASN A 103 29.88 48.13 -47.16
CA ASN A 103 29.77 47.31 -48.38
C ASN A 103 30.68 46.10 -48.66
N ASN A 104 29.98 45.10 -49.19
CA ASN A 104 30.36 44.02 -50.10
C ASN A 104 30.86 42.69 -49.54
N VAL A 105 29.87 41.80 -49.38
CA VAL A 105 29.78 40.48 -50.02
C VAL A 105 31.05 40.05 -50.76
N LYS A 106 31.77 39.10 -50.17
CA LYS A 106 32.40 38.00 -50.90
C LYS A 106 32.53 36.80 -49.96
N ASN A 107 31.82 35.74 -50.34
CA ASN A 107 31.94 34.40 -49.79
C ASN A 107 33.40 33.96 -49.71
N LYS A 108 33.79 33.41 -48.55
CA LYS A 108 34.56 32.17 -48.45
C LYS A 108 34.53 31.63 -47.02
N ASN A 109 33.91 30.45 -46.92
CA ASN A 109 34.35 29.31 -46.13
C ASN A 109 34.37 29.42 -44.60
N GLY A 110 33.49 28.61 -43.98
CA GLY A 110 33.86 27.85 -42.80
C GLY A 110 33.82 28.59 -41.47
N SER A 111 32.62 28.82 -40.95
CA SER A 111 32.42 28.77 -39.50
C SER A 111 31.18 27.95 -39.21
N HIS A 112 31.36 26.63 -39.17
CA HIS A 112 30.56 25.83 -38.25
C HIS A 112 30.61 26.56 -36.91
N SER A 113 29.49 27.16 -36.48
CA SER A 113 29.33 27.42 -35.06
C SER A 113 29.36 26.04 -34.43
N GLU A 114 30.53 25.65 -33.93
CA GLU A 114 30.67 24.47 -33.10
C GLU A 114 29.67 24.67 -31.96
N LEU A 115 28.52 24.04 -32.09
CA LEU A 115 27.65 23.68 -30.99
C LEU A 115 28.55 22.88 -30.04
N LYS A 116 29.28 23.57 -29.15
CA LYS A 116 30.06 22.97 -28.08
C LYS A 116 29.12 21.97 -27.44
N GLN A 117 29.33 20.68 -27.74
CA GLN A 117 28.45 19.62 -27.28
C GLN A 117 28.56 19.65 -25.76
N LYS A 118 27.58 20.26 -25.09
CA LYS A 118 27.61 20.41 -23.63
C LYS A 118 27.84 19.02 -23.05
N LEU A 119 29.01 18.83 -22.42
CA LEU A 119 29.40 17.54 -21.87
C LEU A 119 28.26 16.99 -21.04
N LYS A 120 27.75 15.81 -21.43
CA LYS A 120 26.63 15.20 -20.73
C LYS A 120 26.99 15.08 -19.25
N SER A 121 26.07 15.52 -18.38
CA SER A 121 26.30 15.54 -16.93
C SER A 121 26.92 14.22 -16.43
N ARG A 122 27.79 14.29 -15.41
CA ARG A 122 28.40 13.09 -14.78
C ARG A 122 27.37 12.00 -14.45
N ARG A 123 26.16 12.42 -14.06
CA ARG A 123 25.03 11.53 -13.75
C ARG A 123 24.53 10.75 -14.97
N TYR A 124 24.53 11.37 -16.16
CA TYR A 124 24.18 10.70 -17.42
C TYR A 124 25.28 9.72 -17.83
N ARG A 125 26.56 10.12 -17.78
CA ARG A 125 27.70 9.26 -18.13
C ARG A 125 27.73 7.97 -17.29
N ARG A 126 27.39 8.05 -16.00
CA ARG A 126 27.35 6.90 -15.08
C ARG A 126 26.03 6.12 -15.09
N ARG A 127 25.06 6.43 -15.97
CA ARG A 127 23.73 5.80 -15.93
C ARG A 127 23.79 4.28 -16.11
N LYS A 128 24.55 3.78 -17.09
CA LYS A 128 24.68 2.33 -17.37
C LYS A 128 25.21 1.59 -16.15
N LEU A 129 26.34 2.02 -15.61
CA LEU A 129 26.95 1.44 -14.41
C LEU A 129 26.01 1.44 -13.20
N ARG A 130 25.21 2.51 -13.02
CA ARG A 130 24.23 2.58 -11.93
C ARG A 130 23.05 1.63 -12.11
N LEU A 131 22.62 1.38 -13.35
CA LEU A 131 21.57 0.39 -13.64
C LEU A 131 22.09 -1.03 -13.43
N LEU A 132 23.32 -1.32 -13.87
CA LEU A 132 23.99 -2.58 -13.61
C LEU A 132 24.15 -2.84 -12.10
N ALA A 133 24.67 -1.86 -11.35
CA ALA A 133 24.80 -1.97 -9.89
C ALA A 133 23.46 -2.11 -9.15
N LEU A 134 22.36 -1.62 -9.74
CA LEU A 134 21.01 -1.78 -9.20
C LEU A 134 20.49 -3.19 -9.51
N HIS A 135 20.70 -3.67 -10.73
CA HIS A 135 20.34 -5.03 -11.14
C HIS A 135 21.08 -6.06 -10.29
N THR A 136 22.40 -5.95 -10.14
CA THR A 136 23.20 -6.84 -9.28
C THR A 136 22.73 -6.81 -7.82
N ARG A 137 22.21 -5.66 -7.35
CA ARG A 137 21.66 -5.57 -6.00
C ARG A 137 20.30 -6.24 -5.85
N LEU A 138 19.43 -6.14 -6.86
CA LEU A 138 18.17 -6.86 -6.87
C LEU A 138 18.39 -8.37 -6.94
N THR A 139 19.33 -8.83 -7.77
CA THR A 139 19.68 -10.25 -7.89
C THR A 139 20.35 -10.82 -6.63
N THR A 140 21.22 -10.05 -5.97
CA THR A 140 21.81 -10.50 -4.69
C THR A 140 20.78 -10.59 -3.57
N THR A 141 19.84 -9.63 -3.48
CA THR A 141 18.75 -9.74 -2.48
C THR A 141 17.86 -10.96 -2.72
N THR A 142 17.73 -11.42 -3.96
CA THR A 142 16.97 -12.64 -4.29
C THR A 142 17.72 -13.90 -3.86
N THR A 143 19.05 -13.97 -4.05
CA THR A 143 19.86 -15.13 -3.67
C THR A 143 20.04 -15.23 -2.15
N THR A 144 20.24 -14.11 -1.44
CA THR A 144 20.38 -14.11 0.03
C THR A 144 19.10 -14.56 0.73
N VAL A 145 17.94 -14.22 0.18
CA VAL A 145 16.64 -14.66 0.72
C VAL A 145 16.45 -16.16 0.50
N ALA A 146 16.83 -16.68 -0.67
CA ALA A 146 16.77 -18.12 -0.97
C ALA A 146 17.82 -18.97 -0.24
N THR A 147 18.88 -18.37 0.30
CA THR A 147 19.94 -19.07 1.07
C THR A 147 19.79 -18.87 2.58
N ALA A 148 19.18 -17.77 3.04
CA ALA A 148 18.81 -17.59 4.44
C ALA A 148 17.76 -18.60 4.93
N SER A 149 16.95 -19.16 4.02
CA SER A 149 16.05 -20.30 4.30
C SER A 149 16.81 -21.61 4.61
N THR A 150 18.11 -21.66 4.33
CA THR A 150 18.98 -22.78 4.71
C THR A 150 19.81 -22.31 5.91
N HIS A 151 19.33 -22.59 7.13
CA HIS A 151 19.92 -22.17 8.41
C HIS A 151 21.32 -22.76 8.74
N GLN A 152 22.19 -22.99 7.76
CA GLN A 152 23.59 -23.37 7.97
C GLN A 152 24.48 -22.19 7.56
N SER A 153 24.77 -21.32 8.52
CA SER A 153 25.94 -20.45 8.43
C SER A 153 27.07 -21.06 9.24
N CYS A 154 28.19 -21.35 8.57
CA CYS A 154 29.43 -21.76 9.22
C CYS A 154 29.93 -20.63 10.14
N PRO A 155 30.40 -20.93 11.36
CA PRO A 155 30.96 -19.92 12.26
C PRO A 155 32.37 -19.56 11.78
N GLY A 156 32.62 -18.32 11.35
CA GLY A 156 33.99 -17.92 11.04
C GLY A 156 34.20 -16.55 10.40
N VAL A 157 33.22 -15.96 9.70
CA VAL A 157 33.41 -14.63 9.08
C VAL A 157 32.14 -13.79 9.25
N VAL A 158 32.15 -12.86 10.22
CA VAL A 158 31.11 -11.84 10.38
C VAL A 158 31.35 -10.73 9.35
N GLU A 159 31.15 -11.03 8.07
CA GLU A 159 30.93 -9.97 7.09
C GLU A 159 29.61 -9.27 7.46
N LYS A 160 29.63 -7.94 7.62
CA LYS A 160 28.42 -7.14 7.84
C LYS A 160 27.44 -7.40 6.70
N SER A 161 26.47 -8.28 6.91
CA SER A 161 25.50 -8.67 5.90
C SER A 161 24.74 -7.44 5.41
N LYS A 162 24.65 -7.27 4.09
CA LYS A 162 23.97 -6.11 3.49
C LYS A 162 22.47 -6.23 3.75
N SER A 163 21.86 -5.18 4.31
CA SER A 163 20.41 -5.13 4.55
C SER A 163 19.60 -5.40 3.28
N LEU A 164 18.58 -6.26 3.40
CA LEU A 164 17.67 -6.65 2.34
C LEU A 164 16.78 -5.49 1.87
N TRP A 165 16.38 -5.52 0.60
CA TRP A 165 15.49 -4.53 0.00
C TRP A 165 14.08 -5.08 -0.17
N LEU A 166 13.09 -4.29 0.24
CA LEU A 166 11.69 -4.50 -0.10
C LEU A 166 11.47 -4.49 -1.62
N PRO A 167 10.45 -5.17 -2.15
CA PRO A 167 10.13 -5.15 -3.58
C PRO A 167 9.84 -3.73 -4.10
N THR A 168 9.32 -2.85 -3.24
CA THR A 168 9.03 -1.45 -3.58
C THR A 168 10.15 -0.48 -3.17
N HIS A 169 11.33 -0.97 -2.76
CA HIS A 169 12.40 -0.18 -2.13
C HIS A 169 12.78 1.07 -2.93
N ILE A 170 12.95 0.98 -4.25
CA ILE A 170 13.33 2.11 -5.11
C ILE A 170 12.24 3.20 -5.13
N TRP A 171 10.97 2.81 -5.04
CA TRP A 171 9.86 3.76 -5.00
C TRP A 171 9.85 4.51 -3.67
N HIS A 172 10.05 3.79 -2.56
CA HIS A 172 10.12 4.33 -1.21
C HIS A 172 11.36 5.19 -0.98
N ALA A 173 12.56 4.72 -1.35
CA ALA A 173 13.82 5.46 -1.17
C ALA A 173 13.86 6.81 -1.88
N LYS A 174 13.01 7.02 -2.90
CA LYS A 174 12.85 8.31 -3.59
C LYS A 174 11.91 9.29 -2.88
N ARG A 175 11.11 8.83 -1.92
CA ARG A 175 9.96 9.57 -1.34
C ARG A 175 9.93 9.56 0.18
N PHE A 176 10.61 8.62 0.81
CA PHE A 176 10.64 8.37 2.24
C PHE A 176 12.07 8.43 2.76
N HIS A 177 12.20 8.80 4.03
CA HIS A 177 13.38 8.53 4.80
C HIS A 177 13.44 7.03 5.06
N MET A 178 14.54 6.39 4.68
CA MET A 178 14.71 4.95 4.85
C MET A 178 15.47 4.67 6.15
N ILE A 179 15.13 3.58 6.84
CA ILE A 179 15.80 3.10 8.07
C ILE A 179 16.12 1.60 7.95
N THR A 180 17.17 1.13 8.62
CA THR A 180 17.63 -0.26 8.58
C THR A 180 17.22 -0.88 9.90
N LYS A 181 16.20 -1.73 9.87
CA LYS A 181 15.69 -2.45 11.03
C LYS A 181 15.47 -3.91 10.64
N TRP A 182 15.76 -4.82 11.57
CA TRP A 182 15.54 -6.27 11.44
C TRP A 182 16.12 -6.91 10.17
N GLY A 183 17.29 -6.45 9.71
CA GLY A 183 17.92 -6.95 8.48
C GLY A 183 17.36 -6.37 7.18
N TRP A 184 16.32 -5.53 7.24
CA TRP A 184 15.67 -4.91 6.08
C TRP A 184 15.90 -3.40 6.01
N ARG A 185 15.84 -2.84 4.79
CA ARG A 185 15.85 -1.39 4.55
C ARG A 185 14.43 -0.88 4.29
N LEU A 186 13.79 -0.38 5.36
CA LEU A 186 12.37 -0.03 5.44
C LEU A 186 12.10 1.47 5.28
N PRO A 187 10.92 1.88 4.77
CA PRO A 187 10.48 3.27 4.79
C PRO A 187 10.03 3.69 6.18
N TRP A 188 10.67 4.70 6.77
CA TRP A 188 10.28 5.24 8.08
C TRP A 188 9.15 6.25 7.98
N ALA A 189 9.40 7.37 7.31
CA ALA A 189 8.48 8.49 7.21
C ALA A 189 8.57 9.16 5.83
N PRO A 190 7.46 9.67 5.28
CA PRO A 190 7.48 10.41 4.03
C PRO A 190 8.29 11.71 4.18
N THR A 191 8.99 12.09 3.11
CA THR A 191 9.74 13.37 3.04
C THR A 191 8.81 14.60 3.08
N ASN A 192 7.55 14.42 2.68
CA ASN A 192 6.52 15.45 2.82
C ASN A 192 5.86 15.33 4.20
N LYS A 193 5.52 16.47 4.81
CA LYS A 193 4.74 16.52 6.06
C LYS A 193 3.27 16.15 5.79
N ILE A 194 2.98 14.86 5.64
CA ILE A 194 1.64 14.34 5.31
C ILE A 194 0.98 13.53 6.43
N PHE A 195 1.48 13.64 7.66
CA PHE A 195 1.00 12.85 8.81
C PHE A 195 -0.52 12.92 9.02
N LYS A 196 -1.10 14.13 9.12
CA LYS A 196 -2.56 14.34 9.26
C LYS A 196 -3.37 13.77 8.08
N LEU A 197 -2.74 13.66 6.91
CA LEU A 197 -3.40 13.17 5.70
C LEU A 197 -3.36 11.65 5.63
N CYS A 198 -2.28 11.02 6.11
CA CYS A 198 -2.22 9.58 6.34
C CYS A 198 -3.30 9.18 7.35
N HIS A 199 -3.42 9.90 8.47
CA HIS A 199 -4.49 9.70 9.43
C HIS A 199 -5.88 9.90 8.80
N LYS A 200 -6.12 10.99 8.07
CA LYS A 200 -7.41 11.16 7.37
C LYS A 200 -7.68 10.04 6.35
N ALA A 201 -6.64 9.51 5.71
CA ALA A 201 -6.74 8.45 4.73
C ALA A 201 -6.99 7.07 5.36
N SER A 202 -6.53 6.80 6.59
CA SER A 202 -6.81 5.53 7.28
C SER A 202 -8.28 5.38 7.65
N HIS A 203 -9.02 6.48 7.84
CA HIS A 203 -10.47 6.44 8.09
C HIS A 203 -11.27 6.66 6.79
N ASN A 204 -11.13 7.83 6.16
CA ASN A 204 -12.01 8.26 5.06
C ASN A 204 -11.46 7.97 3.66
N GLY A 205 -10.23 7.50 3.56
CA GLY A 205 -9.54 7.30 2.29
C GLY A 205 -9.07 5.87 2.11
N CYS A 206 -7.93 5.74 1.44
CA CYS A 206 -7.18 4.51 1.36
C CYS A 206 -5.72 4.86 1.68
N LEU A 207 -5.17 4.19 2.70
CA LEU A 207 -3.78 4.26 3.11
C LEU A 207 -3.13 2.89 2.86
N LEU A 208 -1.97 2.89 2.22
CA LEU A 208 -1.23 1.70 1.82
C LEU A 208 0.10 1.60 2.57
N PHE A 209 0.45 0.38 2.99
CA PHE A 209 1.73 0.03 3.61
C PHE A 209 2.36 -1.17 2.90
N ASP A 210 3.70 -1.20 2.87
CA ASP A 210 4.45 -2.37 2.40
C ASP A 210 4.97 -3.17 3.61
N GLN A 211 4.42 -4.38 3.79
CA GLN A 211 4.72 -5.30 4.88
C GLN A 211 5.47 -6.54 4.39
N SER A 212 6.12 -6.46 3.22
CA SER A 212 6.87 -7.59 2.64
C SER A 212 8.11 -7.99 3.44
N TYR A 213 8.40 -7.32 4.56
CA TYR A 213 9.45 -7.72 5.50
C TYR A 213 8.99 -8.82 6.47
N LEU A 214 7.69 -9.11 6.56
CA LEU A 214 7.19 -10.19 7.40
C LEU A 214 7.74 -11.54 6.91
N HIS A 215 8.06 -12.40 7.85
CA HIS A 215 8.52 -13.75 7.60
C HIS A 215 7.33 -14.67 7.40
N CYS A 216 7.45 -15.63 6.48
CA CYS A 216 6.37 -16.55 6.12
C CYS A 216 6.87 -17.98 6.24
N PHE A 217 6.31 -18.75 7.18
CA PHE A 217 6.62 -20.16 7.34
C PHE A 217 5.46 -21.00 6.84
N GLN A 218 5.75 -21.98 6.00
CA GLN A 218 4.76 -22.94 5.51
C GLN A 218 4.88 -24.24 6.29
N VAL A 219 3.76 -24.76 6.76
CA VAL A 219 3.65 -26.11 7.31
C VAL A 219 2.63 -26.88 6.48
N TYR A 220 2.98 -28.09 6.08
CA TYR A 220 2.13 -28.98 5.28
C TYR A 220 2.01 -30.34 5.97
N GLY A 221 0.81 -30.90 6.01
CA GLY A 221 0.59 -32.25 6.51
C GLY A 221 -0.87 -32.54 6.86
N PRO A 222 -1.15 -33.63 7.59
CA PRO A 222 -2.50 -34.01 7.99
C PRO A 222 -3.15 -32.97 8.94
N GLU A 223 -4.43 -32.65 8.70
CA GLU A 223 -5.18 -31.62 9.43
C GLU A 223 -5.18 -31.85 10.96
N VAL A 224 -5.33 -33.10 11.39
CA VAL A 224 -5.31 -33.48 12.82
C VAL A 224 -3.96 -33.18 13.47
N MET A 225 -2.86 -33.49 12.78
CA MET A 225 -1.51 -33.25 13.28
C MET A 225 -1.19 -31.75 13.31
N LEU A 226 -1.66 -31.00 12.32
CA LEU A 226 -1.54 -29.54 12.29
C LEU A 226 -2.28 -28.88 13.47
N ALA A 227 -3.53 -29.29 13.72
CA ALA A 227 -4.31 -28.81 14.85
C ALA A 227 -3.61 -29.12 16.19
N ASN A 228 -3.08 -30.34 16.34
CA ASN A 228 -2.32 -30.74 17.53
C ASN A 228 -1.01 -29.95 17.69
N CYS A 229 -0.33 -29.63 16.59
CA CYS A 229 0.86 -28.79 16.60
C CYS A 229 0.54 -27.39 17.15
N LEU A 230 -0.53 -26.76 16.65
CA LEU A 230 -0.91 -25.40 17.03
C LEU A 230 -1.55 -25.29 18.42
N LYS A 231 -2.27 -26.33 18.89
CA LYS A 231 -3.06 -26.31 20.13
C LYS A 231 -2.33 -25.78 21.39
N CYS A 232 -1.03 -26.00 21.49
CA CYS A 232 -0.24 -25.58 22.67
C CYS A 232 0.51 -24.26 22.47
N ILE A 233 0.70 -23.84 21.22
CA ILE A 233 1.61 -22.76 20.83
C ILE A 233 0.82 -21.51 20.44
N TYR A 234 -0.35 -21.71 19.84
CA TYR A 234 -1.17 -20.66 19.26
C TYR A 234 -2.47 -20.51 20.02
N GLN A 235 -2.79 -19.28 20.37
CA GLN A 235 -4.12 -18.89 20.82
C GLN A 235 -4.67 -17.88 19.83
N GLY A 236 -5.80 -18.19 19.21
CA GLY A 236 -6.52 -17.25 18.36
C GLY A 236 -7.19 -16.16 19.20
N ASP A 237 -7.38 -14.99 18.59
CA ASP A 237 -8.17 -13.93 19.20
C ASP A 237 -9.61 -14.42 19.43
N CYS A 238 -10.14 -14.27 20.64
CA CYS A 238 -11.51 -14.67 20.96
C CYS A 238 -12.51 -13.84 20.11
N GLN A 239 -13.20 -14.51 19.19
CA GLN A 239 -14.21 -13.89 18.33
C GLN A 239 -15.58 -13.88 19.02
N ILE A 240 -16.47 -13.00 18.55
CA ILE A 240 -17.91 -13.13 18.77
C ILE A 240 -18.38 -14.24 17.82
N ASP A 241 -19.04 -15.26 18.35
CA ASP A 241 -19.36 -16.51 17.63
C ASP A 241 -20.04 -16.31 16.27
N SER A 242 -20.85 -15.26 16.10
CA SER A 242 -21.62 -15.01 14.87
C SER A 242 -20.80 -14.61 13.64
N LEU A 243 -19.57 -14.11 13.80
CA LEU A 243 -18.70 -13.67 12.70
C LEU A 243 -17.57 -14.65 12.39
N SER A 244 -17.48 -15.73 13.16
CA SER A 244 -16.42 -16.72 13.03
C SER A 244 -16.67 -17.70 11.88
N PRO A 245 -15.62 -18.19 11.21
CA PRO A 245 -15.77 -19.27 10.24
C PRO A 245 -16.23 -20.53 10.98
N LYS A 246 -17.11 -21.32 10.35
CA LYS A 246 -17.58 -22.58 10.90
C LYS A 246 -16.38 -23.48 11.17
N LEU A 247 -16.28 -24.00 12.40
CA LEU A 247 -15.22 -24.90 12.80
C LEU A 247 -15.58 -26.35 12.45
N THR A 248 -14.57 -27.14 12.11
CA THR A 248 -14.68 -28.59 11.94
C THR A 248 -14.63 -29.30 13.30
N GLU A 249 -14.84 -30.61 13.30
CA GLU A 249 -14.66 -31.48 14.47
C GLU A 249 -13.29 -31.34 15.13
N PHE A 250 -12.25 -31.02 14.34
CA PHE A 250 -10.87 -30.84 14.80
C PHE A 250 -10.58 -29.42 15.30
N LYS A 251 -11.60 -28.55 15.43
CA LYS A 251 -11.48 -27.12 15.79
C LYS A 251 -10.65 -26.30 14.80
N THR A 252 -10.53 -26.75 13.57
CA THR A 252 -9.93 -25.99 12.45
C THR A 252 -11.02 -25.29 11.66
N PRO A 253 -10.73 -24.19 10.96
CA PRO A 253 -11.74 -23.53 10.13
C PRO A 253 -12.11 -24.42 8.94
N ALA A 254 -13.40 -24.56 8.65
CA ALA A 254 -13.88 -25.34 7.51
C ALA A 254 -13.37 -24.79 6.17
N TRP A 255 -13.12 -23.48 6.11
CA TRP A 255 -12.75 -22.74 4.90
C TRP A 255 -11.34 -22.16 4.99
N SER A 256 -10.82 -21.74 3.83
CA SER A 256 -9.61 -20.93 3.74
C SER A 256 -9.88 -19.56 4.36
N CYS A 257 -9.24 -19.29 5.50
CA CYS A 257 -9.37 -18.02 6.20
C CYS A 257 -8.05 -17.65 6.87
N GLU A 258 -7.82 -16.34 7.04
CA GLU A 258 -6.76 -15.84 7.91
C GLU A 258 -7.28 -15.64 9.33
N GLN A 259 -6.59 -16.21 10.30
CA GLN A 259 -6.85 -16.00 11.72
C GLN A 259 -5.69 -15.24 12.34
N THR A 260 -6.01 -14.28 13.21
CA THR A 260 -5.04 -13.56 14.01
C THR A 260 -5.00 -14.11 15.42
N GLY A 261 -3.81 -14.10 16.02
CA GLY A 261 -3.64 -14.52 17.40
C GLY A 261 -2.22 -14.33 17.89
N ILE A 262 -1.90 -15.01 18.98
CA ILE A 262 -0.65 -14.86 19.70
C ILE A 262 0.07 -16.21 19.77
N LEU A 263 1.38 -16.19 19.56
CA LEU A 263 2.25 -17.33 19.81
C LEU A 263 2.82 -17.27 21.22
N PHE A 264 2.84 -18.42 21.87
CA PHE A 264 3.42 -18.65 23.18
C PHE A 264 4.63 -19.54 23.07
N ARG A 265 5.63 -19.29 23.92
CA ARG A 265 6.69 -20.25 24.12
C ARG A 265 6.16 -21.41 24.95
N THR A 266 6.32 -22.63 24.47
CA THR A 266 6.02 -23.84 25.24
C THR A 266 7.14 -24.12 26.24
N THR A 267 6.88 -23.86 27.51
CA THR A 267 7.47 -24.61 28.62
C THR A 267 6.67 -25.91 28.79
N SER A 268 7.34 -27.00 29.17
CA SER A 268 6.84 -28.38 29.37
C SER A 268 5.33 -28.54 29.62
N GLN A 269 4.74 -29.58 29.03
CA GLN A 269 3.30 -29.87 28.89
C GLN A 269 2.46 -29.91 30.19
N ASN A 270 3.07 -29.82 31.38
CA ASN A 270 2.41 -30.08 32.66
C ASN A 270 2.03 -28.85 33.48
N VAL A 271 2.29 -27.62 33.01
CA VAL A 271 1.81 -26.41 33.70
C VAL A 271 0.85 -25.65 32.79
N LYS A 272 -0.45 -25.82 33.05
CA LYS A 272 -1.51 -24.93 32.58
C LYS A 272 -1.64 -23.75 33.55
N ASP A 273 -0.59 -22.95 33.69
CA ASP A 273 -0.69 -21.69 34.43
C ASP A 273 -0.24 -20.52 33.58
N ILE A 274 -0.71 -19.35 34.00
CA ILE A 274 -0.67 -17.99 33.45
C ILE A 274 0.75 -17.49 33.09
N SER A 275 1.79 -18.31 33.27
CA SER A 275 3.23 -17.99 33.16
C SER A 275 3.88 -18.28 31.80
N ARG A 276 3.13 -18.66 30.76
CA ARG A 276 3.73 -18.91 29.44
C ARG A 276 4.26 -17.60 28.85
N PRO A 277 5.57 -17.50 28.54
CA PRO A 277 6.10 -16.28 27.96
C PRO A 277 5.52 -16.08 26.56
N ILE A 278 4.89 -14.93 26.36
CA ILE A 278 4.34 -14.51 25.07
C ILE A 278 5.50 -14.27 24.12
N LEU A 279 5.49 -14.93 22.97
CA LEU A 279 6.48 -14.71 21.94
C LEU A 279 6.15 -13.46 21.14
N GLY A 280 4.90 -13.35 20.69
CA GLY A 280 4.39 -12.22 19.93
C GLY A 280 3.20 -12.60 19.04
N PRO A 281 2.67 -11.64 18.28
CA PRO A 281 1.49 -11.84 17.45
C PRO A 281 1.84 -12.59 16.14
N VAL A 282 0.89 -13.39 15.65
CA VAL A 282 0.99 -14.18 14.42
C VAL A 282 -0.30 -14.06 13.61
N ARG A 283 -0.17 -14.14 12.28
CA ARG A 283 -1.32 -14.38 11.40
C ARG A 283 -1.17 -15.74 10.76
N ILE A 284 -2.19 -16.58 10.90
CA ILE A 284 -2.23 -17.93 10.37
C ILE A 284 -3.22 -17.94 9.22
N LEU A 285 -2.72 -18.12 8.00
CA LEU A 285 -3.54 -18.39 6.83
C LEU A 285 -3.73 -19.90 6.70
N TRP A 286 -4.98 -20.34 6.76
CA TRP A 286 -5.34 -21.73 6.51
C TRP A 286 -5.60 -21.94 5.02
N GLY A 287 -4.96 -22.94 4.43
CA GLY A 287 -5.18 -23.34 3.05
C GLY A 287 -6.47 -24.11 2.83
N THR A 288 -6.70 -24.57 1.61
CA THR A 288 -7.87 -25.40 1.29
C THR A 288 -7.70 -26.79 1.91
N ARG A 289 -8.82 -27.42 2.25
CA ARG A 289 -8.80 -28.81 2.75
C ARG A 289 -8.56 -29.76 1.58
N ASN A 290 -7.86 -30.85 1.83
CA ASN A 290 -7.64 -31.94 0.87
C ASN A 290 -6.81 -31.54 -0.36
N SER A 291 -5.95 -30.52 -0.25
CA SER A 291 -5.05 -30.09 -1.31
C SER A 291 -3.59 -30.40 -0.94
N PRO A 292 -2.83 -31.18 -1.74
CA PRO A 292 -3.21 -32.07 -2.87
C PRO A 292 -3.72 -33.47 -2.49
N LYS A 293 -3.67 -33.88 -1.21
CA LYS A 293 -4.07 -35.21 -0.72
C LYS A 293 -5.23 -35.11 0.26
N GLU A 294 -6.08 -36.13 0.32
CA GLU A 294 -7.17 -36.20 1.30
C GLU A 294 -6.65 -36.09 2.74
N ASN A 295 -7.32 -35.28 3.57
CA ASN A 295 -6.97 -34.93 4.94
C ASN A 295 -5.68 -34.12 5.13
N PHE A 296 -4.99 -33.73 4.04
CA PHE A 296 -3.85 -32.83 4.11
C PHE A 296 -4.26 -31.38 3.89
N ARG A 297 -3.48 -30.47 4.49
CA ARG A 297 -3.71 -29.04 4.41
C ARG A 297 -2.40 -28.27 4.53
N HIS A 298 -2.33 -27.11 3.90
CA HIS A 298 -1.24 -26.16 4.11
C HIS A 298 -1.65 -25.08 5.12
N ILE A 299 -0.67 -24.60 5.87
CA ILE A 299 -0.79 -23.45 6.76
C ILE A 299 0.39 -22.52 6.51
N TRP A 300 0.13 -21.22 6.43
CA TRP A 300 1.17 -20.19 6.38
C TRP A 300 1.10 -19.29 7.60
N LEU A 301 2.23 -19.20 8.31
CA LEU A 301 2.38 -18.34 9.48
C LEU A 301 3.15 -17.08 9.09
N TRP A 302 2.51 -15.93 9.23
CA TRP A 302 3.12 -14.61 9.03
C TRP A 302 3.57 -14.04 10.35
N LEU A 303 4.87 -13.77 10.45
CA LEU A 303 5.54 -13.40 11.69
C LEU A 303 6.43 -12.18 11.49
N HIS A 304 6.60 -11.43 12.58
CA HIS A 304 7.57 -10.35 12.60
C HIS A 304 9.01 -10.91 12.62
N PRO A 305 9.98 -10.31 11.90
CA PRO A 305 11.36 -10.80 11.86
C PRO A 305 12.02 -11.00 13.23
N SER A 306 11.71 -10.16 14.22
CA SER A 306 12.30 -10.25 15.57
C SER A 306 11.97 -11.54 16.32
N ILE A 307 10.86 -12.21 15.99
CA ILE A 307 10.43 -13.47 16.63
C ILE A 307 10.64 -14.69 15.74
N SER A 308 11.01 -14.47 14.48
CA SER A 308 11.02 -15.51 13.45
C SER A 308 11.94 -16.70 13.78
N VAL A 309 13.17 -16.44 14.24
CA VAL A 309 14.15 -17.49 14.58
C VAL A 309 13.64 -18.36 15.73
N THR A 310 13.15 -17.73 16.79
CA THR A 310 12.59 -18.43 17.96
C THR A 310 11.32 -19.20 17.62
N ALA A 311 10.46 -18.65 16.76
CA ALA A 311 9.25 -19.32 16.30
C ALA A 311 9.58 -20.53 15.41
N TRP A 312 10.60 -20.42 14.55
CA TRP A 312 11.06 -21.52 13.71
C TRP A 312 11.55 -22.71 14.55
N GLN A 313 12.42 -22.45 15.52
CA GLN A 313 12.93 -23.49 16.43
C GLN A 313 11.80 -24.18 17.20
N LEU A 314 10.84 -23.39 17.68
CA LEU A 314 9.68 -23.90 18.42
C LEU A 314 8.83 -24.82 17.54
N LEU A 315 8.46 -24.38 16.34
CA LEU A 315 7.69 -25.19 15.39
C LEU A 315 8.46 -26.44 14.99
N GLN A 316 9.76 -26.33 14.72
CA GLN A 316 10.60 -27.47 14.36
C GLN A 316 10.67 -28.52 15.47
N ALA A 317 10.82 -28.11 16.74
CA ALA A 317 10.83 -29.03 17.88
C ALA A 317 9.49 -29.77 18.00
N ARG A 318 8.37 -29.04 17.91
CA ARG A 318 7.02 -29.62 18.03
C ARG A 318 6.66 -30.54 16.87
N ILE A 319 7.07 -30.18 15.66
CA ILE A 319 6.92 -31.03 14.48
C ILE A 319 7.72 -32.32 14.64
N LYS A 320 8.95 -32.27 15.18
CA LYS A 320 9.75 -33.48 15.47
C LYS A 320 9.07 -34.37 16.52
N GLU A 321 8.56 -33.80 17.61
CA GLU A 321 7.82 -34.54 18.64
C GLU A 321 6.60 -35.26 18.05
N ILE A 322 5.78 -34.53 17.29
CA ILE A 322 4.57 -35.09 16.67
C ILE A 322 4.92 -36.16 15.64
N ASN A 323 5.90 -35.91 14.78
CA ASN A 323 6.35 -36.90 13.79
C ASN A 323 6.95 -38.15 14.45
N SER A 324 7.59 -38.04 15.63
CA SER A 324 8.11 -39.20 16.37
C SER A 324 7.01 -40.08 16.97
N SER A 325 5.84 -39.50 17.27
CA SER A 325 4.68 -40.25 17.78
C SER A 325 3.91 -41.01 16.72
N THR A 326 4.22 -40.79 15.43
CA THR A 326 3.50 -41.39 14.29
C THR A 326 4.36 -42.46 13.62
N SER A 327 3.82 -43.67 13.49
CA SER A 327 4.49 -44.81 12.82
C SER A 327 4.53 -44.66 11.29
N ASP A 328 3.60 -43.90 10.71
CA ASP A 328 3.40 -43.81 9.26
C ASP A 328 4.30 -42.75 8.62
N ARG A 329 5.32 -43.18 7.88
CA ARG A 329 6.24 -42.29 7.15
C ARG A 329 5.56 -41.43 6.07
N GLN A 330 4.34 -41.76 5.66
CA GLN A 330 3.59 -40.99 4.66
C GLN A 330 2.81 -39.79 5.25
N ASN A 331 2.54 -39.81 6.56
CA ASN A 331 1.74 -38.81 7.27
C ASN A 331 2.62 -37.93 8.16
N ILE A 332 3.61 -37.28 7.56
CA ILE A 332 4.59 -36.45 8.26
C ILE A 332 4.28 -34.97 8.02
N LEU A 333 4.44 -34.16 9.07
CA LEU A 333 4.43 -32.70 8.95
C LEU A 333 5.75 -32.19 8.34
N GLN A 334 5.65 -31.45 7.24
CA GLN A 334 6.76 -30.79 6.56
C GLN A 334 6.74 -29.28 6.82
N MET A 335 7.92 -28.69 6.97
CA MET A 335 8.08 -27.25 7.26
C MET A 335 9.06 -26.62 6.27
N ASN A 336 8.63 -25.54 5.62
CA ASN A 336 9.43 -24.78 4.66
C ASN A 336 9.46 -23.29 5.04
N ASP A 337 10.61 -22.65 4.87
CA ASP A 337 10.72 -21.20 4.98
C ASP A 337 10.45 -20.53 3.62
N LEU A 338 9.42 -19.68 3.57
CA LEU A 338 9.03 -18.89 2.40
C LEU A 338 9.28 -17.39 2.60
N THR A 339 10.17 -17.03 3.53
CA THR A 339 10.58 -15.64 3.76
C THR A 339 10.98 -14.95 2.46
N GLY A 340 10.44 -13.75 2.23
CA GLY A 340 10.74 -12.93 1.06
C GLY A 340 10.25 -13.45 -0.29
N TYR A 341 9.64 -14.65 -0.36
CA TYR A 341 9.05 -15.19 -1.59
C TYR A 341 7.78 -14.50 -2.05
N PHE A 342 7.09 -13.89 -1.10
CA PHE A 342 5.86 -13.17 -1.33
C PHE A 342 6.01 -11.74 -0.85
N CYS A 343 5.27 -10.84 -1.48
CA CYS A 343 5.09 -9.49 -0.98
C CYS A 343 3.68 -9.34 -0.43
N ARG A 344 3.57 -8.70 0.74
CA ARG A 344 2.31 -8.41 1.40
C ARG A 344 2.12 -6.90 1.47
N LEU A 345 1.13 -6.39 0.74
CA LEU A 345 0.76 -4.97 0.73
C LEU A 345 -0.52 -4.80 1.52
N HIS A 346 -0.49 -3.98 2.57
CA HIS A 346 -1.61 -3.77 3.48
C HIS A 346 -2.34 -2.47 3.14
N THR A 347 -3.65 -2.54 2.96
CA THR A 347 -4.51 -1.37 2.71
C THR A 347 -5.50 -1.17 3.85
N THR A 348 -5.69 0.08 4.24
CA THR A 348 -6.63 0.48 5.31
C THR A 348 -7.49 1.65 4.85
N GLY A 349 -8.71 1.72 5.36
CA GLY A 349 -9.65 2.83 5.16
C GLY A 349 -10.84 2.50 4.27
N ARG A 350 -11.91 3.28 4.41
CA ARG A 350 -13.22 3.05 3.78
C ARG A 350 -13.17 2.95 2.26
N GLN A 351 -12.26 3.67 1.60
CA GLN A 351 -12.13 3.66 0.14
C GLN A 351 -11.28 2.49 -0.39
N SER A 352 -10.69 1.67 0.49
CA SER A 352 -9.79 0.58 0.10
C SER A 352 -10.45 -0.42 -0.84
N HIS A 353 -11.64 -0.92 -0.50
CA HIS A 353 -12.36 -1.91 -1.31
C HIS A 353 -12.71 -1.40 -2.70
N GLY A 354 -13.35 -0.23 -2.81
CA GLY A 354 -13.69 0.40 -4.09
C GLY A 354 -12.47 0.77 -4.95
N LEU A 355 -11.35 1.12 -4.33
CA LEU A 355 -10.10 1.38 -5.04
C LEU A 355 -9.49 0.09 -5.61
N ILE A 356 -9.52 -1.02 -4.85
CA ILE A 356 -8.99 -2.31 -5.28
C ILE A 356 -9.86 -2.90 -6.38
N SER A 357 -11.19 -2.80 -6.29
CA SER A 357 -12.08 -3.29 -7.34
C SER A 357 -11.92 -2.56 -8.68
N ASP A 358 -11.62 -1.25 -8.66
CA ASP A 358 -11.30 -0.49 -9.87
C ASP A 358 -9.94 -0.89 -10.47
N ILE A 359 -8.98 -1.35 -9.65
CA ILE A 359 -7.63 -1.75 -10.10
C ILE A 359 -7.58 -3.19 -10.61
N LEU A 360 -8.25 -4.12 -9.94
CA LEU A 360 -8.21 -5.54 -10.27
C LEU A 360 -9.23 -5.85 -11.37
N LYS A 361 -8.72 -6.30 -12.52
CA LYS A 361 -9.51 -6.72 -13.66
C LYS A 361 -9.01 -8.06 -14.17
N GLN A 362 -9.94 -8.89 -14.63
CA GLN A 362 -9.63 -10.17 -15.24
C GLN A 362 -8.99 -9.93 -16.61
N ALA A 363 -7.89 -10.62 -16.90
CA ALA A 363 -7.33 -10.63 -18.25
C ALA A 363 -8.19 -11.55 -19.13
N VAL A 364 -9.09 -10.97 -19.92
CA VAL A 364 -9.81 -11.70 -20.97
C VAL A 364 -8.87 -11.78 -22.18
N LYS A 365 -8.43 -13.00 -22.53
CA LYS A 365 -7.78 -13.23 -23.82
C LYS A 365 -8.84 -13.74 -24.78
N ASP A 366 -9.03 -13.02 -25.88
CA ASP A 366 -9.86 -13.49 -27.00
C ASP A 366 -9.16 -14.70 -27.66
N GLY A 367 -9.71 -15.90 -27.44
CA GLY A 367 -9.34 -17.12 -28.15
C GLY A 367 -8.20 -17.95 -27.54
N SER A 368 -8.50 -19.21 -27.21
CA SER A 368 -7.56 -20.35 -27.08
C SER A 368 -6.65 -20.48 -25.84
N ASP A 369 -7.09 -20.06 -24.66
CA ASP A 369 -6.59 -20.67 -23.41
C ASP A 369 -7.78 -21.36 -22.73
N VAL A 370 -7.66 -22.64 -22.39
CA VAL A 370 -8.68 -23.38 -21.62
C VAL A 370 -8.85 -22.69 -20.27
N ILE A 371 -9.83 -21.80 -20.17
CA ILE A 371 -10.21 -21.16 -18.90
C ILE A 371 -10.85 -22.26 -18.06
N THR A 372 -10.14 -22.75 -17.05
CA THR A 372 -10.71 -23.71 -16.10
C THR A 372 -11.89 -23.04 -15.39
N MET A 373 -13.01 -23.78 -15.25
CA MET A 373 -14.26 -23.29 -14.62
C MET A 373 -13.99 -22.61 -13.27
N GLU A 374 -13.03 -23.13 -12.50
CA GLU A 374 -12.59 -22.65 -11.20
C GLU A 374 -12.13 -21.17 -11.19
N THR A 375 -11.40 -20.75 -12.24
CA THR A 375 -10.93 -19.35 -12.33
C THR A 375 -12.08 -18.38 -12.57
N THR A 376 -13.15 -18.84 -13.23
CA THR A 376 -14.32 -18.00 -13.49
C THR A 376 -15.14 -17.74 -12.24
N ASP A 377 -15.22 -18.72 -11.33
CA ASP A 377 -16.05 -18.61 -10.13
C ASP A 377 -15.49 -17.60 -9.11
N ASN A 378 -14.18 -17.54 -8.93
CA ASN A 378 -13.57 -16.55 -8.05
C ASN A 378 -13.73 -15.11 -8.57
N TRP A 379 -13.65 -14.92 -9.89
CA TRP A 379 -13.92 -13.62 -10.51
C TRP A 379 -15.41 -13.27 -10.44
N ARG A 380 -16.33 -14.23 -10.55
CA ARG A 380 -17.77 -14.01 -10.33
C ARG A 380 -18.06 -13.55 -8.91
N LEU A 381 -17.47 -14.22 -7.91
CA LEU A 381 -17.55 -13.81 -6.50
C LEU A 381 -17.04 -12.38 -6.34
N TRP A 382 -15.81 -12.10 -6.79
CA TRP A 382 -15.22 -10.76 -6.66
C TRP A 382 -16.04 -9.67 -7.35
N ASN A 383 -16.56 -9.94 -8.55
CA ASN A 383 -17.42 -9.01 -9.27
C ASN A 383 -18.69 -8.72 -8.46
N HIS A 384 -19.35 -9.74 -7.92
CA HIS A 384 -20.53 -9.57 -7.06
C HIS A 384 -20.22 -8.80 -5.76
N LEU A 385 -19.11 -9.12 -5.09
CA LEU A 385 -18.67 -8.36 -3.92
C LEU A 385 -18.42 -6.90 -4.30
N SER A 386 -17.76 -6.64 -5.42
CA SER A 386 -17.44 -5.28 -5.87
C SER A 386 -18.66 -4.44 -6.29
N THR A 387 -19.74 -5.09 -6.76
CA THR A 387 -20.98 -4.40 -7.13
C THR A 387 -21.85 -4.10 -5.93
N ASN A 388 -21.95 -5.07 -5.01
CA ASN A 388 -22.92 -5.05 -3.92
C ASN A 388 -22.36 -4.44 -2.64
N ILE A 389 -21.04 -4.53 -2.43
CA ILE A 389 -20.37 -4.05 -1.24
C ILE A 389 -19.47 -2.87 -1.61
N ARG A 390 -19.38 -1.89 -0.71
CA ARG A 390 -18.54 -0.69 -0.87
C ARG A 390 -17.40 -0.63 0.13
N GLU A 391 -17.60 -1.17 1.32
CA GLU A 391 -16.61 -1.16 2.41
C GLU A 391 -16.19 -2.58 2.74
N ALA A 392 -14.90 -2.76 3.03
CA ALA A 392 -14.37 -4.08 3.41
C ALA A 392 -14.95 -4.61 4.72
N VAL A 393 -15.51 -3.74 5.57
CA VAL A 393 -16.15 -4.09 6.85
C VAL A 393 -17.33 -5.03 6.70
N CYS A 394 -18.09 -4.89 5.61
CA CYS A 394 -19.29 -5.70 5.38
C CYS A 394 -18.97 -7.18 5.12
N LEU A 395 -17.69 -7.51 4.92
CA LEU A 395 -17.22 -8.87 4.71
C LEU A 395 -16.85 -9.55 6.03
N PRO A 396 -16.97 -10.88 6.11
CA PRO A 396 -16.57 -11.61 7.29
C PRO A 396 -15.05 -11.56 7.51
N PRO A 397 -14.60 -11.63 8.78
CA PRO A 397 -13.21 -11.50 9.15
C PRO A 397 -12.32 -12.59 8.57
N GLY A 398 -11.22 -12.19 7.93
CA GLY A 398 -10.23 -13.13 7.41
C GLY A 398 -10.66 -13.83 6.12
N LEU A 399 -11.68 -13.30 5.42
CA LEU A 399 -12.09 -13.80 4.10
C LEU A 399 -10.92 -13.78 3.12
N VAL A 400 -10.73 -14.90 2.43
CA VAL A 400 -9.68 -15.09 1.42
C VAL A 400 -10.32 -15.21 0.05
N VAL A 401 -9.86 -14.42 -0.92
CA VAL A 401 -10.27 -14.48 -2.32
C VAL A 401 -9.02 -14.58 -3.19
N MET A 402 -8.92 -15.66 -3.96
CA MET A 402 -7.84 -15.85 -4.93
C MET A 402 -8.29 -15.42 -6.32
N LEU A 403 -7.59 -14.45 -6.90
CA LEU A 403 -7.83 -13.97 -8.26
C LEU A 403 -6.66 -14.41 -9.14
N SER A 404 -6.90 -15.42 -9.97
CA SER A 404 -5.92 -15.87 -10.95
C SER A 404 -6.02 -15.07 -12.25
N ASN A 405 -4.91 -14.98 -12.98
CA ASN A 405 -4.86 -14.35 -14.30
C ASN A 405 -5.36 -12.89 -14.33
N CYS A 406 -4.92 -12.07 -13.38
CA CYS A 406 -5.18 -10.64 -13.37
C CYS A 406 -4.47 -9.92 -14.54
N GLU A 407 -5.14 -8.89 -15.08
CA GLU A 407 -4.52 -7.96 -16.01
C GLU A 407 -3.36 -7.20 -15.34
N SER A 408 -2.35 -6.80 -16.11
CA SER A 408 -1.26 -5.97 -15.59
C SER A 408 -1.79 -4.68 -14.98
N PHE A 409 -1.44 -4.41 -13.72
CA PHE A 409 -1.81 -3.18 -13.01
C PHE A 409 -1.40 -1.87 -13.72
N ARG A 410 -0.45 -1.95 -14.68
CA ARG A 410 -0.03 -0.80 -15.49
C ARG A 410 -1.04 -0.43 -16.58
N LEU A 411 -1.75 -1.41 -17.14
CA LEU A 411 -2.73 -1.19 -18.21
C LEU A 411 -3.95 -0.47 -17.64
N ASN A 412 -4.40 -0.90 -16.47
CA ASN A 412 -5.53 -0.31 -15.77
C ASN A 412 -5.19 0.99 -14.99
N ARG A 413 -3.99 1.55 -15.19
CA ARG A 413 -3.57 2.79 -14.55
C ARG A 413 -4.09 4.01 -15.32
N PRO A 414 -4.81 4.93 -14.66
CA PRO A 414 -5.28 6.14 -15.33
C PRO A 414 -4.10 7.04 -15.74
N ARG A 415 -4.26 7.73 -16.88
CA ARG A 415 -3.23 8.67 -17.40
C ARG A 415 -2.97 9.82 -16.42
N LEU A 416 -4.02 10.29 -15.74
CA LEU A 416 -3.98 11.33 -14.72
C LEU A 416 -4.18 10.72 -13.33
N LYS A 417 -3.70 11.43 -12.31
CA LYS A 417 -4.03 11.06 -10.93
C LYS A 417 -5.49 11.43 -10.67
N ILE A 418 -6.32 10.45 -10.38
CA ILE A 418 -7.74 10.60 -10.08
C ILE A 418 -7.91 10.32 -8.59
N ARG A 419 -8.84 11.01 -7.94
CA ARG A 419 -9.35 10.64 -6.61
C ARG A 419 -10.85 10.60 -6.71
N ASN A 420 -11.41 9.40 -6.85
CA ASN A 420 -12.85 9.24 -6.91
C ASN A 420 -13.41 9.32 -5.49
N LYS A 421 -14.24 10.33 -5.21
CA LYS A 421 -14.91 10.45 -3.91
C LYS A 421 -16.10 9.50 -3.81
N ASN A 422 -16.60 9.01 -4.93
CA ASN A 422 -17.84 8.23 -5.02
C ASN A 422 -17.62 6.74 -4.71
N TRP A 423 -16.41 6.31 -4.36
CA TRP A 423 -16.17 4.91 -3.97
C TRP A 423 -16.89 4.50 -2.68
N CYS A 424 -17.24 5.45 -1.82
CA CYS A 424 -18.01 5.18 -0.59
C CYS A 424 -19.50 5.53 -0.70
N THR A 425 -19.93 6.22 -1.76
CA THR A 425 -21.35 6.56 -1.95
C THR A 425 -22.03 5.42 -2.67
N VAL A 426 -23.17 4.94 -2.15
CA VAL A 426 -24.04 4.01 -2.86
C VAL A 426 -24.39 4.64 -4.21
N PRO A 427 -24.29 3.92 -5.35
CA PRO A 427 -24.82 4.45 -6.59
C PRO A 427 -26.32 4.68 -6.37
N ILE A 428 -26.76 5.93 -6.48
CA ILE A 428 -28.18 6.20 -6.70
C ILE A 428 -28.49 5.47 -8.01
N LYS A 429 -29.22 4.36 -7.93
CA LYS A 429 -29.87 3.82 -9.12
C LYS A 429 -30.86 4.89 -9.56
N LEU A 430 -30.42 5.81 -10.42
CA LEU A 430 -31.31 6.53 -11.31
C LEU A 430 -31.86 5.47 -12.26
N ASN A 431 -32.87 4.74 -11.79
CA ASN A 431 -33.71 3.97 -12.68
C ASN A 431 -34.52 5.01 -13.46
N ASP A 432 -34.04 5.35 -14.66
CA ASP A 432 -34.97 5.71 -15.72
C ASP A 432 -35.87 4.48 -15.94
N ASN A 433 -37.14 4.65 -15.59
CA ASN A 433 -38.29 3.85 -16.02
C ASN A 433 -38.13 2.32 -15.92
N ASN A 434 -38.24 1.78 -14.70
CA ASN A 434 -38.88 0.48 -14.51
C ASN A 434 -39.37 0.36 -13.06
N SER A 435 -40.65 0.63 -12.88
CA SER A 435 -41.44 0.34 -11.69
C SER A 435 -41.64 -1.17 -11.55
N GLN A 436 -40.59 -1.93 -11.23
CA GLN A 436 -40.68 -3.31 -10.74
C GLN A 436 -39.30 -3.80 -10.24
N ALA A 437 -38.78 -3.14 -9.21
CA ALA A 437 -37.79 -3.74 -8.32
C ALA A 437 -38.16 -3.34 -6.90
N LYS A 438 -39.00 -4.17 -6.27
CA LYS A 438 -39.33 -4.00 -4.84
C LYS A 438 -38.01 -4.09 -4.03
N PRO A 439 -37.74 -3.16 -3.10
CA PRO A 439 -36.77 -3.43 -2.06
C PRO A 439 -37.29 -4.64 -1.27
N ILE A 440 -36.40 -5.60 -1.00
CA ILE A 440 -36.72 -6.76 -0.15
C ILE A 440 -37.18 -6.19 1.19
N SER A 441 -38.48 -6.33 1.46
CA SER A 441 -39.13 -5.86 2.67
C SER A 441 -38.66 -6.68 3.86
N ASP A 442 -38.24 -5.96 4.90
CA ASP A 442 -37.91 -6.45 6.22
C ASP A 442 -38.97 -7.42 6.78
N THR A 443 -38.52 -8.61 7.19
CA THR A 443 -39.23 -9.43 8.19
C THR A 443 -38.29 -9.72 9.35
N THR A 444 -38.39 -8.84 10.35
CA THR A 444 -38.37 -9.14 11.79
C THR A 444 -37.52 -10.31 12.26
N THR A 445 -36.27 -10.04 12.62
CA THR A 445 -35.68 -10.56 13.86
C THR A 445 -34.87 -9.45 14.50
N LYS A 446 -35.30 -9.04 15.69
CA LYS A 446 -34.61 -8.09 16.55
C LYS A 446 -33.37 -8.78 17.10
N GLU A 447 -32.23 -8.60 16.44
CA GLU A 447 -30.94 -8.69 17.08
C GLU A 447 -30.18 -7.41 16.79
N SER A 448 -29.75 -6.75 17.85
CA SER A 448 -29.06 -5.47 17.86
C SER A 448 -27.72 -5.55 17.11
N GLY A 449 -27.77 -5.41 15.79
CA GLY A 449 -26.60 -5.22 14.94
C GLY A 449 -26.51 -3.76 14.52
N PHE A 450 -25.41 -3.09 14.85
CA PHE A 450 -25.08 -1.78 14.31
C PHE A 450 -25.20 -1.80 12.78
N ILE A 451 -26.21 -1.14 12.22
CA ILE A 451 -26.37 -1.00 10.76
C ILE A 451 -25.31 0.00 10.29
N LEU A 452 -24.24 -0.50 9.68
CA LEU A 452 -23.23 0.36 9.03
C LEU A 452 -23.85 1.07 7.82
N PRO A 453 -23.43 2.30 7.48
CA PRO A 453 -23.98 3.09 6.37
C PRO A 453 -23.83 2.46 4.97
N SER A 454 -23.17 1.31 4.83
CA SER A 454 -22.75 0.69 3.58
C SER A 454 -23.42 -0.64 3.23
N GLY A 455 -24.41 -1.10 4.00
CA GLY A 455 -25.18 -2.33 3.74
C GLY A 455 -25.10 -3.38 4.87
N LYS A 456 -25.87 -4.48 4.73
CA LYS A 456 -25.91 -5.60 5.68
C LYS A 456 -24.56 -6.33 5.69
N GLN A 457 -24.01 -6.60 6.89
CA GLN A 457 -22.82 -7.42 7.04
C GLN A 457 -23.10 -8.86 6.60
N LEU A 458 -22.24 -9.42 5.75
CA LEU A 458 -22.35 -10.79 5.29
C LEU A 458 -21.73 -11.72 6.32
N SER A 459 -22.47 -12.75 6.72
CA SER A 459 -21.94 -13.89 7.47
C SER A 459 -21.23 -14.85 6.50
N TRP A 460 -20.40 -15.74 7.06
CA TRP A 460 -19.80 -16.83 6.29
C TRP A 460 -20.84 -17.73 5.61
N SER A 461 -21.99 -17.96 6.25
CA SER A 461 -23.10 -18.74 5.68
C SER A 461 -23.71 -18.08 4.45
N ASN A 462 -23.90 -16.75 4.45
CA ASN A 462 -24.45 -16.03 3.29
C ASN A 462 -23.55 -16.15 2.07
N ILE A 463 -22.22 -16.13 2.28
CA ILE A 463 -21.24 -16.30 1.20
C ILE A 463 -21.28 -17.74 0.67
N GLN A 464 -21.46 -18.72 1.55
CA GLN A 464 -21.56 -20.12 1.17
C GLN A 464 -22.82 -20.41 0.33
N GLU A 465 -23.99 -19.93 0.76
CA GLU A 465 -25.25 -20.13 0.02
C GLU A 465 -25.19 -19.51 -1.38
N SER A 466 -24.55 -18.36 -1.50
CA SER A 466 -24.40 -17.68 -2.78
C SER A 466 -23.31 -18.29 -3.68
N TYR A 467 -22.30 -18.94 -3.10
CA TYR A 467 -21.14 -19.48 -3.84
C TYR A 467 -20.62 -20.80 -3.26
N PRO A 468 -21.31 -21.93 -3.51
CA PRO A 468 -20.93 -23.24 -2.98
C PRO A 468 -19.58 -23.77 -3.50
N GLY A 469 -19.07 -23.23 -4.62
CA GLY A 469 -17.78 -23.61 -5.24
C GLY A 469 -16.53 -23.07 -4.54
N ILE A 470 -16.66 -22.16 -3.57
CA ILE A 470 -15.51 -21.57 -2.83
C ILE A 470 -14.66 -22.65 -2.14
N ASN A 471 -15.29 -23.77 -1.73
CA ASN A 471 -14.68 -24.82 -0.91
C ASN A 471 -13.69 -25.72 -1.69
N GLN A 472 -13.80 -25.75 -3.01
CA GLN A 472 -12.94 -26.58 -3.88
C GLN A 472 -12.01 -25.71 -4.74
N CYS A 473 -12.46 -24.51 -5.13
CA CYS A 473 -11.86 -23.74 -6.23
C CYS A 473 -10.96 -22.55 -5.81
N SER A 474 -10.56 -22.45 -4.55
CA SER A 474 -9.77 -21.32 -4.05
C SER A 474 -8.59 -21.76 -3.21
N SER A 475 -7.66 -22.54 -3.79
CA SER A 475 -6.48 -22.93 -3.05
C SER A 475 -5.46 -21.79 -3.02
N PRO A 476 -5.25 -21.11 -1.86
CA PRO A 476 -4.04 -20.31 -1.70
C PRO A 476 -2.78 -21.15 -1.98
N ASP A 477 -2.90 -22.49 -1.94
CA ASP A 477 -1.91 -23.46 -2.39
C ASP A 477 -1.45 -23.25 -3.84
N GLN A 478 -2.30 -22.82 -4.78
CA GLN A 478 -1.86 -22.54 -6.16
C GLN A 478 -0.77 -21.44 -6.20
N LEU A 479 -0.99 -20.35 -5.47
CA LEU A 479 -0.04 -19.23 -5.41
C LEU A 479 1.13 -19.52 -4.47
N LEU A 480 0.83 -20.10 -3.30
CA LEU A 480 1.76 -20.20 -2.17
C LEU A 480 2.51 -21.53 -2.08
N SER A 481 2.12 -22.58 -2.82
CA SER A 481 2.88 -23.85 -2.83
C SER A 481 4.15 -23.72 -3.66
N THR A 482 5.24 -24.26 -3.12
CA THR A 482 6.56 -24.29 -3.76
C THR A 482 6.65 -25.31 -4.90
N ILE A 483 5.84 -26.38 -4.85
CA ILE A 483 5.94 -27.55 -5.73
C ILE A 483 5.20 -27.36 -7.06
N LEU A 484 4.06 -26.66 -7.09
CA LEU A 484 3.25 -26.50 -8.32
C LEU A 484 3.80 -25.49 -9.34
N ASN A 485 4.95 -24.88 -9.05
CA ASN A 485 5.34 -23.62 -9.65
C ASN A 485 6.70 -23.64 -10.37
N SER A 486 7.32 -24.80 -10.50
CA SER A 486 8.51 -24.98 -11.34
C SER A 486 8.21 -25.12 -12.83
N ALA A 487 6.93 -25.16 -13.24
CA ALA A 487 6.56 -25.68 -14.56
C ALA A 487 5.51 -24.88 -15.39
N SER A 488 4.91 -23.76 -14.95
CA SER A 488 3.81 -23.16 -15.73
C SER A 488 3.80 -21.62 -15.86
N ASN A 489 3.90 -21.18 -17.12
CA ASN A 489 3.45 -19.91 -17.72
C ASN A 489 3.87 -18.58 -17.05
N GLU A 490 5.01 -18.07 -17.48
CA GLU A 490 5.74 -16.87 -17.01
C GLU A 490 4.99 -15.51 -17.04
N ASN A 491 3.70 -15.45 -17.41
CA ASN A 491 2.97 -14.19 -17.61
C ASN A 491 1.62 -14.08 -16.88
N LYS A 492 1.20 -15.07 -16.08
CA LYS A 492 -0.06 -14.97 -15.31
C LYS A 492 0.20 -14.28 -13.96
N LEU A 493 -0.50 -13.18 -13.70
CA LEU A 493 -0.44 -12.46 -12.43
C LEU A 493 -1.54 -12.97 -11.52
N ASP A 494 -1.17 -13.70 -10.48
CA ASP A 494 -2.12 -14.17 -9.47
C ASP A 494 -2.06 -13.28 -8.23
N VAL A 495 -3.22 -12.98 -7.69
CA VAL A 495 -3.41 -12.06 -6.56
C VAL A 495 -4.23 -12.76 -5.49
N LEU A 496 -3.69 -12.85 -4.29
CA LEU A 496 -4.43 -13.33 -3.13
C LEU A 496 -4.87 -12.12 -2.29
N LEU A 497 -6.18 -11.97 -2.12
CA LEU A 497 -6.80 -10.93 -1.31
C LEU A 497 -7.24 -11.53 0.01
N ILE A 498 -6.83 -10.90 1.10
CA ILE A 498 -7.24 -11.28 2.46
C ILE A 498 -7.87 -10.06 3.12
N GLN A 499 -9.08 -10.21 3.61
CA GLN A 499 -9.73 -9.14 4.37
C GLN A 499 -9.06 -9.04 5.75
N ASN A 500 -8.53 -7.85 6.07
CA ASN A 500 -7.55 -7.70 7.16
C ASN A 500 -8.17 -7.36 8.52
N SER A 501 -9.48 -7.56 8.65
CA SER A 501 -10.19 -7.22 9.88
C SER A 501 -9.76 -8.13 11.03
N THR A 502 -9.68 -7.55 12.22
CA THR A 502 -9.47 -8.28 13.47
C THR A 502 -10.66 -7.99 14.39
N PRO A 503 -10.98 -8.88 15.35
CA PRO A 503 -12.14 -8.70 16.21
C PRO A 503 -12.12 -7.37 16.97
N LEU A 504 -10.93 -6.97 17.44
CA LEU A 504 -10.70 -5.70 18.10
C LEU A 504 -10.87 -4.51 17.14
N LEU A 505 -10.39 -4.63 15.91
CA LEU A 505 -10.45 -3.55 14.92
C LEU A 505 -11.88 -3.31 14.41
N ILE A 506 -12.69 -4.37 14.27
CA ILE A 506 -14.12 -4.28 13.95
C ILE A 506 -14.87 -3.48 15.03
N ARG A 507 -14.56 -3.71 16.31
CA ARG A 507 -15.22 -3.02 17.44
C ARG A 507 -14.76 -1.57 17.60
N SER A 508 -13.46 -1.32 17.43
CA SER A 508 -12.85 -0.02 17.70
C SER A 508 -12.95 0.96 16.53
N SER A 509 -12.57 0.52 15.33
CA SER A 509 -12.46 1.37 14.15
C SER A 509 -12.78 0.59 12.87
N PRO A 510 -14.05 0.20 12.65
CA PRO A 510 -14.45 -0.59 11.50
C PRO A 510 -14.09 0.08 10.17
N GLU A 511 -14.25 1.39 10.10
CA GLU A 511 -13.88 2.22 8.94
C GLU A 511 -12.42 2.10 8.45
N SER A 512 -11.51 1.61 9.30
CA SER A 512 -10.12 1.40 8.93
C SER A 512 -9.84 0.04 8.26
N ILE A 513 -10.81 -0.88 8.26
CA ILE A 513 -10.69 -2.20 7.62
C ILE A 513 -10.45 -2.02 6.12
N GLY A 514 -9.54 -2.82 5.59
CA GLY A 514 -9.30 -2.94 4.17
C GLY A 514 -8.86 -4.35 3.80
N TRP A 515 -7.82 -4.42 2.98
CA TRP A 515 -7.35 -5.66 2.36
C TRP A 515 -5.84 -5.79 2.44
N ASP A 516 -5.40 -7.03 2.62
CA ASP A 516 -4.03 -7.44 2.42
C ASP A 516 -3.92 -8.12 1.07
N ILE A 517 -3.03 -7.59 0.24
CA ILE A 517 -2.78 -8.09 -1.10
C ILE A 517 -1.45 -8.84 -1.05
N ILE A 518 -1.52 -10.15 -1.25
CA ILE A 518 -0.34 -11.01 -1.37
C ILE A 518 -0.07 -11.25 -2.85
N LEU A 519 1.13 -10.92 -3.29
CA LEU A 519 1.60 -11.19 -4.65
C LEU A 519 2.90 -11.99 -4.58
N ARG A 520 3.14 -12.76 -5.63
CA ARG A 520 4.39 -13.48 -5.80
C ARG A 520 5.54 -12.54 -6.10
N ARG A 521 6.69 -12.77 -5.49
CA ARG A 521 7.96 -12.22 -5.94
C ARG A 521 8.60 -13.24 -6.89
N ASN A 522 8.73 -12.91 -8.17
CA ASN A 522 9.49 -13.77 -9.09
C ASN A 522 10.98 -13.58 -8.80
N PHE A 523 11.67 -14.69 -8.52
CA PHE A 523 13.12 -14.73 -8.39
C PHE A 523 13.69 -15.08 -9.75
N LEU A 524 14.73 -14.36 -10.17
CA LEU A 524 15.52 -14.76 -11.33
C LEU A 524 16.19 -16.09 -10.97
N GLN A 525 15.64 -17.21 -11.46
CA GLN A 525 16.43 -18.42 -11.58
C GLN A 525 17.48 -18.13 -12.65
N LEU A 526 18.75 -18.14 -12.27
CA LEU A 526 19.85 -18.15 -13.25
C LEU A 526 19.79 -19.50 -13.97
N ASN A 527 18.93 -19.64 -14.98
CA ASN A 527 19.16 -20.65 -15.99
C ASN A 527 20.24 -20.09 -16.91
N SER A 528 21.45 -20.64 -16.81
CA SER A 528 22.68 -20.15 -17.44
C SER A 528 22.69 -20.14 -18.98
N ASN A 529 21.59 -20.50 -19.65
CA ASN A 529 21.64 -20.86 -21.07
C ASN A 529 20.78 -20.00 -22.02
N ASN A 530 19.89 -19.11 -21.55
CA ASN A 530 19.03 -18.32 -22.45
C ASN A 530 19.17 -16.80 -22.22
N ASN A 531 20.01 -16.15 -23.02
CA ASN A 531 20.24 -14.69 -23.00
C ASN A 531 19.05 -13.84 -23.49
N THR A 532 17.89 -14.42 -23.79
CA THR A 532 16.73 -13.70 -24.36
C THR A 532 15.60 -13.41 -23.37
N ASP A 533 15.59 -14.04 -22.19
CA ASP A 533 14.42 -14.00 -21.27
C ASP A 533 14.61 -13.12 -20.01
N GLU A 534 15.70 -12.34 -19.93
CA GLU A 534 15.94 -11.46 -18.76
C GLU A 534 14.82 -10.41 -18.55
N GLY A 535 14.09 -10.04 -19.60
CA GLY A 535 13.02 -9.05 -19.55
C GLY A 535 11.71 -9.53 -18.92
N SER A 536 11.35 -10.80 -19.07
CA SER A 536 10.09 -11.38 -18.52
C SER A 536 10.20 -11.59 -17.01
N LEU A 537 11.36 -12.06 -16.53
CA LEU A 537 11.64 -12.38 -15.13
C LEU A 537 11.65 -11.14 -14.21
N ILE A 538 12.10 -9.98 -14.72
CA ILE A 538 12.05 -8.71 -13.97
C ILE A 538 10.60 -8.25 -13.75
N ARG A 539 9.65 -8.67 -14.59
CA ARG A 539 8.26 -8.18 -14.58
C ARG A 539 7.50 -8.64 -13.33
N GLY A 540 7.66 -9.91 -12.92
CA GLY A 540 7.03 -10.44 -11.70
C GLY A 540 7.60 -9.81 -10.42
N SER A 541 8.91 -9.55 -10.37
CA SER A 541 9.53 -8.83 -9.24
C SER A 541 9.01 -7.38 -9.08
N LEU A 542 8.35 -6.80 -10.10
CA LEU A 542 7.82 -5.44 -10.08
C LEU A 542 6.31 -5.37 -9.83
N ALA A 543 5.60 -6.49 -9.69
CA ALA A 543 4.15 -6.52 -9.51
C ALA A 543 3.70 -5.67 -8.31
N ALA A 544 4.36 -5.82 -7.14
CA ALA A 544 4.09 -5.02 -5.94
C ALA A 544 4.24 -3.51 -6.18
N ARG A 545 5.30 -3.12 -6.90
CA ARG A 545 5.55 -1.72 -7.25
C ARG A 545 4.49 -1.20 -8.21
N ASP A 546 4.10 -2.00 -9.20
CA ASP A 546 3.11 -1.61 -10.20
C ASP A 546 1.73 -1.44 -9.58
N PHE A 547 1.33 -2.36 -8.68
CA PHE A 547 0.13 -2.23 -7.87
C PHE A 547 0.16 -0.96 -7.02
N LEU A 548 1.23 -0.75 -6.25
CA LEU A 548 1.41 0.47 -5.43
C LEU A 548 1.26 1.74 -6.28
N VAL A 549 1.85 1.76 -7.48
CA VAL A 549 1.74 2.90 -8.39
C VAL A 549 0.31 3.07 -8.88
N ALA A 550 -0.41 1.99 -9.20
CA ALA A 550 -1.82 2.06 -9.56
C ALA A 550 -2.67 2.68 -8.43
N CYS A 551 -2.49 2.23 -7.18
CA CYS A 551 -3.17 2.81 -6.00
C CYS A 551 -2.90 4.31 -5.85
N VAL A 552 -1.63 4.73 -5.97
CA VAL A 552 -1.23 6.15 -5.87
C VAL A 552 -1.80 7.01 -7.01
N TYR A 553 -2.07 6.41 -8.17
CA TYR A 553 -2.72 7.10 -9.29
C TYR A 553 -4.24 7.20 -9.12
N ARG A 554 -4.83 6.34 -8.29
CA ARG A 554 -6.23 6.37 -7.83
C ARG A 554 -6.42 7.19 -6.54
N GLY A 555 -5.35 7.80 -6.02
CA GLY A 555 -5.42 8.76 -4.91
C GLY A 555 -5.24 8.14 -3.52
N ALA A 556 -4.79 6.89 -3.44
CA ALA A 556 -4.31 6.31 -2.18
C ALA A 556 -3.07 7.06 -1.69
N GLU A 557 -3.02 7.28 -0.37
CA GLU A 557 -1.83 7.75 0.32
C GLU A 557 -0.97 6.54 0.71
N VAL A 558 0.34 6.73 0.85
CA VAL A 558 1.27 5.66 1.26
C VAL A 558 1.92 6.09 2.57
N GLY A 559 1.84 5.21 3.57
CA GLY A 559 2.44 5.41 4.89
C GLY A 559 3.80 4.75 5.01
N GLY A 560 4.65 5.28 5.90
CA GLY A 560 5.86 4.59 6.36
C GLY A 560 5.61 3.84 7.67
N LEU A 561 6.66 3.23 8.21
CA LEU A 561 6.63 2.51 9.48
C LEU A 561 6.16 3.39 10.65
N ARG A 562 6.55 4.68 10.68
CA ARG A 562 6.06 5.63 11.69
C ARG A 562 4.55 5.80 11.62
N ASP A 563 4.02 5.94 10.41
CA ASP A 563 2.59 6.18 10.21
C ASP A 563 1.80 4.87 10.50
N LEU A 564 2.40 3.70 10.25
CA LEU A 564 1.86 2.39 10.63
C LEU A 564 1.78 2.23 12.15
N TYR A 565 2.84 2.55 12.89
CA TYR A 565 2.84 2.49 14.35
C TYR A 565 1.88 3.49 14.99
N HIS A 566 1.80 4.70 14.44
CA HIS A 566 0.84 5.67 14.93
C HIS A 566 -0.60 5.17 14.74
N TRP A 567 -0.93 4.66 13.55
CA TRP A 567 -2.21 4.05 13.27
C TRP A 567 -2.46 2.85 14.21
N ALA A 568 -1.52 1.92 14.32
CA ALA A 568 -1.68 0.71 15.12
C ALA A 568 -1.72 0.94 16.64
N GLY A 569 -1.17 2.04 17.16
CA GLY A 569 -0.97 2.24 18.60
C GLY A 569 -1.68 3.42 19.24
N LEU A 570 -1.80 4.57 18.57
CA LEU A 570 -2.27 5.84 19.18
C LEU A 570 -3.47 6.48 18.46
N GLY A 571 -3.62 6.25 17.15
CA GLY A 571 -4.61 6.92 16.30
C GLY A 571 -5.95 6.19 16.16
N THR A 572 -5.94 4.87 16.31
CA THR A 572 -7.14 4.05 16.50
C THR A 572 -7.00 3.35 17.85
N SER A 573 -8.09 3.15 18.59
CA SER A 573 -8.15 2.41 19.86
C SER A 573 -7.90 0.90 19.63
N ALA A 574 -6.77 0.61 19.01
CA ALA A 574 -6.48 -0.62 18.27
C ALA A 574 -5.49 -1.45 19.09
N GLY A 575 -5.85 -1.62 20.37
CA GLY A 575 -5.01 -2.15 21.45
C GLY A 575 -4.16 -3.34 21.01
N GLY A 576 -2.84 -3.22 21.20
CA GLY A 576 -1.87 -4.29 21.07
C GLY A 576 -1.89 -5.02 19.73
N HIS A 577 -2.26 -4.38 18.62
CA HIS A 577 -2.35 -5.09 17.34
C HIS A 577 -1.01 -5.67 16.87
N PHE A 578 -1.10 -6.69 16.02
CA PHE A 578 -0.01 -7.30 15.25
C PHE A 578 0.96 -6.26 14.65
N TYR A 579 0.45 -5.11 14.19
CA TYR A 579 1.24 -4.08 13.52
C TYR A 579 2.00 -3.12 14.45
N SER A 580 1.65 -3.08 15.74
CA SER A 580 2.34 -2.27 16.76
C SER A 580 3.62 -2.95 17.28
N PHE A 581 3.71 -4.28 17.10
CA PHE A 581 4.85 -5.09 17.49
C PHE A 581 6.09 -4.81 16.61
N PRO A 582 7.32 -4.81 17.18
CA PRO A 582 7.66 -4.96 18.60
C PRO A 582 7.77 -3.62 19.36
N ASP A 583 7.74 -2.50 18.64
CA ASP A 583 8.16 -1.19 19.17
C ASP A 583 7.17 -0.58 20.18
N SER A 584 5.88 -0.93 20.14
CA SER A 584 4.84 -0.34 21.00
C SER A 584 3.80 -1.36 21.45
N LEU A 585 3.23 -1.20 22.64
CA LEU A 585 2.16 -2.04 23.20
C LEU A 585 2.51 -3.52 23.49
N TRP A 586 3.81 -3.87 23.52
CA TRP A 586 4.29 -5.23 23.78
C TRP A 586 5.44 -5.30 24.81
N PRO A 587 5.34 -4.67 26.00
CA PRO A 587 6.42 -4.62 26.99
C PRO A 587 6.80 -5.98 27.57
N ASP A 588 5.86 -6.92 27.60
CA ASP A 588 6.04 -8.24 28.22
C ASP A 588 6.78 -9.24 27.33
N THR A 589 7.00 -8.87 26.05
CA THR A 589 7.70 -9.73 25.10
C THR A 589 9.19 -9.41 25.07
N LEU A 590 10.02 -10.44 24.91
CA LEU A 590 11.48 -10.27 24.78
C LEU A 590 11.84 -9.31 23.63
N ALA A 591 11.11 -9.38 22.51
CA ALA A 591 11.33 -8.50 21.37
C ALA A 591 10.98 -7.04 21.69
N GLY A 592 9.91 -6.79 22.47
CA GLY A 592 9.54 -5.46 22.91
C GLY A 592 10.56 -4.86 23.88
N GLN A 593 11.05 -5.66 24.83
CA GLN A 593 12.14 -5.25 25.74
C GLN A 593 13.42 -4.89 24.98
N GLN A 594 13.83 -5.71 24.01
CA GLN A 594 14.98 -5.42 23.15
C GLN A 594 14.78 -4.14 22.34
N SER A 595 13.58 -3.93 21.78
CA SER A 595 13.28 -2.70 21.04
C SER A 595 13.34 -1.47 21.95
N ALA A 596 12.76 -1.55 23.14
CA ALA A 596 12.81 -0.49 24.14
C ALA A 596 14.25 -0.15 24.53
N GLN A 597 15.08 -1.17 24.78
CA GLN A 597 16.51 -0.99 25.08
C GLN A 597 17.24 -0.27 23.94
N MET A 598 17.06 -0.70 22.69
CA MET A 598 17.67 -0.03 21.53
C MET A 598 17.26 1.44 21.43
N VAL A 599 15.98 1.76 21.66
CA VAL A 599 15.49 3.14 21.65
C VAL A 599 16.10 3.96 22.80
N THR A 600 16.27 3.36 23.99
CA THR A 600 16.93 4.05 25.10
C THR A 600 18.40 4.31 24.82
N GLU A 601 19.12 3.36 24.23
CA GLU A 601 20.51 3.53 23.83
C GLU A 601 20.66 4.63 22.77
N GLU A 602 19.82 4.63 21.73
CA GLU A 602 19.80 5.69 20.71
C GLU A 602 19.57 7.08 21.32
N LYS A 603 18.61 7.20 22.26
CA LYS A 603 18.36 8.47 22.96
C LYS A 603 19.56 8.90 23.81
N LEU A 604 20.14 7.98 24.59
CA LEU A 604 21.31 8.27 25.41
C LEU A 604 22.51 8.70 24.56
N THR A 605 22.72 8.12 23.38
CA THR A 605 23.78 8.54 22.45
C THR A 605 23.54 9.92 21.85
N HIS A 606 22.30 10.42 21.82
CA HIS A 606 21.99 11.78 21.37
C HIS A 606 22.19 12.84 22.45
N PHE A 607 22.20 12.45 23.74
CA PHE A 607 22.45 13.34 24.87
C PHE A 607 23.93 13.39 25.30
N LYS A 608 24.74 12.44 24.83
CA LYS A 608 26.21 12.49 24.91
C LYS A 608 26.76 13.16 23.66
#